data_AF-A0A7S0II56-F1
#
_entry.id   AF-A0A7S0II56-F1
#
_cell.length_a   1.000
_cell.length_b   1.000
_cell.length_c   1.000
_cell.angle_alpha   90.00
_cell.angle_beta   90.00
_cell.angle_gamma   90.00
#
_symmetry.space_group_name_H-M   'P 1'
#
loop_
_entity.id
_entity.type
_entity.pdbx_description
1 polymer ?
#
loop_
_entity_poly.entity_id
_entity_poly.type
_entity_poly.pdbx_seq_one_letter_code
_entity_poly.pdbx_strand_id
1 'polypeptide(L)'
;RASGGGRARGGGRLAADDSLSDDERAKIAEAYSAAEEWLEEMRTYFSDKLSEANLRNVMKQATALATGAGVPHTIRAEAFRKGRPVTLDEDFAALRADANRFLRPEDDPGHGWRLDHPIGKMGIFQAALHARRLGK
;
A
#
# COMPACT_ATOMS: atom_id res chain seq x y z
N ARG A 1 17.93 -34.98 -29.47
CA ARG A 1 16.58 -34.42 -29.25
C ARG A 1 16.42 -34.23 -27.75
N ALA A 2 16.41 -32.98 -27.28
CA ALA A 2 16.22 -32.65 -25.87
C ALA A 2 14.72 -32.64 -25.55
N SER A 3 14.30 -33.37 -24.51
CA SER A 3 12.94 -33.34 -23.99
C SER A 3 12.94 -32.61 -22.65
N GLY A 4 12.65 -31.32 -22.69
CA GLY A 4 12.40 -30.49 -21.51
C GLY A 4 10.98 -30.71 -21.01
N GLY A 5 10.81 -31.48 -19.94
CA GLY A 5 9.54 -31.63 -19.23
C GLY A 5 9.30 -30.44 -18.32
N GLY A 6 8.32 -29.60 -18.67
CA GLY A 6 7.90 -28.44 -17.89
C GLY A 6 7.38 -28.82 -16.51
N ARG A 7 7.86 -28.10 -15.49
CA ARG A 7 7.36 -28.21 -14.11
C ARG A 7 6.05 -27.45 -14.00
N ALA A 8 4.94 -28.17 -13.89
CA ALA A 8 3.68 -27.63 -13.42
C ALA A 8 3.82 -27.22 -11.95
N ARG A 9 3.82 -25.91 -11.66
CA ARG A 9 3.58 -25.42 -10.30
C ARG A 9 2.07 -25.38 -10.08
N GLY A 10 1.53 -26.46 -9.53
CA GLY A 10 0.21 -26.48 -8.92
C GLY A 10 0.23 -25.58 -7.69
N GLY A 11 -0.08 -24.29 -7.88
CA GLY A 11 -0.37 -23.37 -6.81
C GLY A 11 -1.68 -23.77 -6.15
N GLY A 12 -1.57 -24.47 -5.02
CA GLY A 12 -2.70 -24.83 -4.19
C GLY A 12 -3.49 -23.57 -3.85
N ARG A 13 -4.76 -23.57 -4.30
CA ARG A 13 -5.82 -22.67 -3.85
C ARG A 13 -5.87 -22.70 -2.32
N LEU A 14 -5.32 -21.69 -1.68
CA LEU A 14 -5.85 -21.23 -0.40
C LEU A 14 -7.07 -20.38 -0.75
N ALA A 15 -8.20 -21.04 -0.93
CA ALA A 15 -9.50 -20.41 -0.91
C ALA A 15 -9.76 -19.99 0.54
N ALA A 16 -9.32 -18.78 0.91
CA ALA A 16 -9.93 -18.06 2.01
C ALA A 16 -11.16 -17.35 1.43
N ASP A 17 -12.29 -17.59 2.06
CA ASP A 17 -13.57 -16.91 1.83
C ASP A 17 -13.40 -15.41 2.11
N ASP A 18 -13.03 -14.64 1.07
CA ASP A 18 -12.59 -13.23 1.15
C ASP A 18 -13.67 -12.28 0.59
N SER A 19 -14.94 -12.62 0.79
CA SER A 19 -16.03 -11.69 0.47
C SER A 19 -16.11 -10.65 1.59
N LEU A 20 -15.65 -9.43 1.30
CA LEU A 20 -15.87 -8.29 2.20
C LEU A 20 -17.37 -8.19 2.50
N SER A 21 -17.72 -8.10 3.78
CA SER A 21 -19.09 -7.80 4.22
C SER A 21 -19.54 -6.43 3.70
N ASP A 22 -20.84 -6.21 3.60
CA ASP A 22 -21.39 -4.91 3.17
C ASP A 22 -20.93 -3.78 4.11
N ASP A 23 -20.83 -4.06 5.40
CA ASP A 23 -20.31 -3.11 6.40
C ASP A 23 -18.83 -2.77 6.17
N GLU A 24 -17.99 -3.77 5.84
CA GLU A 24 -16.59 -3.52 5.50
C GLU A 24 -16.44 -2.72 4.20
N ARG A 25 -17.27 -3.01 3.20
CA ARG A 25 -17.31 -2.25 1.95
C ARG A 25 -17.72 -0.80 2.18
N ALA A 26 -18.74 -0.58 3.01
CA ALA A 26 -19.19 0.76 3.36
C ALA A 26 -18.09 1.56 4.07
N LYS A 27 -17.39 0.95 5.04
CA LYS A 27 -16.26 1.58 5.73
C LYS A 27 -15.09 1.93 4.79
N ILE A 28 -14.77 1.03 3.86
CA ILE A 28 -13.73 1.28 2.84
C ILE A 28 -14.15 2.43 1.93
N ALA A 29 -15.41 2.48 1.51
CA ALA A 29 -15.93 3.55 0.67
C ALA A 29 -15.91 4.91 1.38
N GLU A 30 -16.35 4.96 2.64
CA GLU A 30 -16.29 6.17 3.47
C GLU A 30 -14.85 6.65 3.65
N ALA A 31 -13.93 5.74 3.98
CA ALA A 31 -12.51 6.06 4.12
C ALA A 31 -11.90 6.52 2.79
N TYR A 32 -12.33 5.96 1.65
CA TYR A 32 -11.91 6.43 0.34
C TYR A 32 -12.39 7.87 0.08
N SER A 33 -13.67 8.16 0.33
CA SER A 33 -14.20 9.53 0.18
C SER A 33 -13.47 10.54 1.06
N ALA A 34 -13.07 10.15 2.28
CA ALA A 34 -12.26 11.01 3.16
C ALA A 34 -10.82 11.19 2.66
N ALA A 35 -10.30 10.29 1.83
CA ALA A 35 -8.92 10.28 1.37
C ALA A 35 -8.72 10.73 -0.09
N GLU A 36 -9.80 10.79 -0.89
CA GLU A 36 -9.75 10.98 -2.34
C GLU A 36 -8.96 12.23 -2.74
N GLU A 37 -9.26 13.37 -2.11
CA GLU A 37 -8.62 14.65 -2.41
C GLU A 37 -7.09 14.57 -2.23
N TRP A 38 -6.63 14.09 -1.08
CA TRP A 38 -5.20 14.04 -0.83
C TRP A 38 -4.48 12.94 -1.61
N LEU A 39 -5.17 11.84 -1.95
CA LEU A 39 -4.63 10.79 -2.82
C LEU A 39 -4.40 11.33 -4.23
N GLU A 40 -5.32 12.11 -4.77
CA GLU A 40 -5.16 12.74 -6.08
C GLU A 40 -4.08 13.83 -6.05
N GLU A 41 -4.02 14.66 -5.00
CA GLU A 41 -2.91 15.60 -4.82
C GLU A 41 -1.55 14.88 -4.74
N MET A 42 -1.48 13.74 -4.04
CA MET A 42 -0.26 12.92 -3.96
C MET A 42 0.12 12.36 -5.33
N ARG A 43 -0.86 11.88 -6.11
CA ARG A 43 -0.64 11.39 -7.48
C ARG A 43 -0.05 12.50 -8.34
N THR A 44 -0.65 13.68 -8.34
CA THR A 44 -0.16 14.86 -9.08
C THR A 44 1.22 15.28 -8.59
N TYR A 45 1.47 15.24 -7.28
CA TYR A 45 2.78 15.59 -6.73
C TYR A 45 3.90 14.70 -7.26
N PHE A 46 3.64 13.41 -7.49
CA PHE A 46 4.65 12.45 -7.94
C PHE A 46 4.65 12.15 -9.45
N SER A 47 3.70 12.67 -10.24
CA SER A 47 3.55 12.30 -11.66
C SER A 47 4.74 12.64 -12.54
N ASP A 48 5.49 13.68 -12.19
CA ASP A 48 6.71 14.13 -12.86
C ASP A 48 7.99 13.62 -12.18
N LYS A 49 7.89 12.98 -11.00
CA LYS A 49 9.01 12.55 -10.15
C LYS A 49 9.26 11.05 -10.19
N LEU A 50 8.28 10.26 -10.61
CA LEU A 50 8.33 8.81 -10.64
C LEU A 50 7.99 8.31 -12.05
N SER A 51 8.52 7.13 -12.42
CA SER A 51 8.01 6.42 -13.60
C SER A 51 6.55 6.03 -13.39
N GLU A 52 5.80 5.87 -14.48
CA GLU A 52 4.37 5.50 -14.42
C GLU A 52 4.15 4.19 -13.65
N ALA A 53 5.00 3.18 -13.88
CA ALA A 53 4.93 1.91 -13.16
C ALA A 53 5.15 2.07 -11.65
N ASN A 54 6.11 2.90 -11.25
CA ASN A 54 6.39 3.18 -9.85
C ASN A 54 5.24 3.95 -9.20
N LEU A 55 4.74 4.99 -9.88
CA LEU A 55 3.61 5.78 -9.41
C LEU A 55 2.38 4.90 -9.21
N ARG A 56 2.05 4.06 -10.19
CA ARG A 56 0.92 3.12 -10.09
C ARG A 56 1.05 2.20 -8.88
N ASN A 57 2.25 1.66 -8.62
CA ASN A 57 2.46 0.81 -7.45
C ASN A 57 2.36 1.58 -6.14
N VAL A 58 2.97 2.77 -6.04
CA VAL A 58 2.88 3.64 -4.85
C VAL A 58 1.43 3.99 -4.56
N MET A 59 0.69 4.46 -5.56
CA MET A 59 -0.71 4.83 -5.39
C MET A 59 -1.58 3.64 -5.02
N LYS A 60 -1.35 2.45 -5.61
CA LYS A 60 -2.07 1.23 -5.23
C LYS A 60 -1.96 0.95 -3.72
N GLN A 61 -0.75 0.98 -3.18
CA GLN A 61 -0.53 0.67 -1.76
C GLN A 61 -0.99 1.82 -0.86
N ALA A 62 -0.75 3.08 -1.25
CA ALA A 62 -1.24 4.25 -0.53
C ALA A 62 -2.76 4.24 -0.41
N THR A 63 -3.49 3.92 -1.49
CA THR A 63 -4.95 3.77 -1.46
C THR A 63 -5.40 2.61 -0.55
N ALA A 64 -4.71 1.47 -0.57
CA ALA A 64 -5.05 0.35 0.30
C ALA A 64 -4.87 0.69 1.79
N LEU A 65 -3.83 1.47 2.12
CA LEU A 65 -3.60 1.98 3.48
C LEU A 65 -4.62 3.05 3.85
N ALA A 66 -4.86 4.02 2.97
CA ALA A 66 -5.78 5.13 3.18
C ALA A 66 -7.21 4.66 3.46
N THR A 67 -7.65 3.61 2.77
CA THR A 67 -9.00 3.07 2.92
C THR A 67 -9.13 2.05 4.04
N GLY A 68 -8.01 1.61 4.63
CA GLY A 68 -8.00 0.52 5.60
C GLY A 68 -8.27 -0.86 4.99
N ALA A 69 -8.32 -1.01 3.67
CA ALA A 69 -8.32 -2.32 3.02
C ALA A 69 -7.08 -3.15 3.43
N GLY A 70 -5.98 -2.45 3.71
CA GLY A 70 -4.73 -3.02 4.16
C GLY A 70 -3.91 -3.62 3.02
N VAL A 71 -2.63 -3.87 3.30
CA VAL A 71 -1.70 -4.44 2.32
C VAL A 71 -1.44 -5.91 2.68
N PRO A 72 -1.81 -6.86 1.80
CA PRO A 72 -1.68 -8.28 2.11
C PRO A 72 -0.22 -8.70 2.22
N HIS A 73 0.06 -9.54 3.21
CA HIS A 73 1.33 -10.23 3.32
C HIS A 73 1.52 -11.19 2.13
N THR A 74 2.77 -11.41 1.73
CA THR A 74 3.13 -12.26 0.59
C THR A 74 2.83 -13.74 0.83
N ILE A 75 3.10 -14.21 2.05
CA ILE A 75 2.99 -15.62 2.46
C ILE A 75 1.87 -15.86 3.48
N ARG A 76 1.70 -14.97 4.47
CA ARG A 76 0.76 -15.13 5.59
C ARG A 76 -0.64 -14.66 5.21
N ALA A 77 -1.67 -15.28 5.79
CA ALA A 77 -3.06 -14.85 5.66
C ALA A 77 -3.37 -13.63 6.55
N GLU A 78 -2.56 -12.58 6.41
CA GLU A 78 -2.62 -11.36 7.20
C GLU A 78 -2.47 -10.15 6.27
N ALA A 79 -3.01 -9.00 6.67
CA ALA A 79 -2.83 -7.76 5.96
C ALA A 79 -2.44 -6.63 6.91
N PHE A 80 -1.42 -5.87 6.53
CA PHE A 80 -0.95 -4.72 7.28
C PHE A 80 -2.03 -3.65 7.30
N ARG A 81 -2.38 -3.15 8.49
CA ARG A 81 -3.40 -2.10 8.70
C ARG A 81 -4.80 -2.42 8.16
N LYS A 82 -5.17 -3.70 8.01
CA LYS A 82 -6.56 -4.08 7.66
C LYS A 82 -7.54 -3.54 8.71
N GLY A 83 -8.60 -2.91 8.24
CA GLY A 83 -9.62 -2.23 9.06
C GLY A 83 -9.17 -0.94 9.72
N ARG A 84 -7.95 -0.45 9.45
CA ARG A 84 -7.37 0.74 10.09
C ARG A 84 -6.85 1.73 9.03
N PRO A 85 -7.75 2.57 8.48
CA PRO A 85 -7.40 3.66 7.58
C PRO A 85 -6.19 4.46 8.06
N VAL A 86 -5.31 4.84 7.13
CA VAL A 86 -4.14 5.70 7.38
C VAL A 86 -4.45 7.11 6.88
N THR A 87 -4.22 8.10 7.72
CA THR A 87 -4.47 9.51 7.43
C THR A 87 -3.15 10.30 7.31
N LEU A 88 -3.21 11.52 6.75
CA LEU A 88 -2.02 12.36 6.53
C LEU A 88 -1.47 13.02 7.79
N ASP A 89 -2.14 12.92 8.92
CA ASP A 89 -1.68 13.38 10.24
C ASP A 89 -0.96 12.29 11.03
N GLU A 90 -0.88 11.04 10.52
CA GLU A 90 -0.10 9.98 11.16
C GLU A 90 1.41 10.22 11.08
N ASP A 91 2.13 9.64 12.05
CA ASP A 91 3.59 9.54 12.04
C ASP A 91 4.03 8.45 11.04
N PHE A 92 4.40 8.87 9.83
CA PHE A 92 4.87 7.96 8.80
C PHE A 92 6.22 7.30 9.12
N ALA A 93 7.04 7.86 10.01
CA ALA A 93 8.28 7.22 10.44
C ALA A 93 7.97 6.02 11.34
N ALA A 94 7.05 6.19 12.29
CA ALA A 94 6.54 5.09 13.11
C ALA A 94 5.83 4.03 12.25
N LEU A 95 4.94 4.46 11.33
CA LEU A 95 4.23 3.54 10.44
C LEU A 95 5.20 2.72 9.57
N ARG A 96 6.29 3.32 9.11
CA ARG A 96 7.34 2.63 8.35
C ARG A 96 8.11 1.63 9.21
N ALA A 97 8.41 1.98 10.46
CA ALA A 97 9.01 1.04 11.40
C ALA A 97 8.10 -0.16 11.68
N ASP A 98 6.79 0.06 11.80
CA ASP A 98 5.78 -0.99 11.98
C ASP A 98 5.70 -1.89 10.75
N ALA A 99 5.68 -1.29 9.55
CA ALA A 99 5.69 -2.02 8.29
C ALA A 99 6.90 -2.92 8.14
N ASN A 100 8.10 -2.45 8.53
CA ASN A 100 9.33 -3.23 8.46
C ASN A 100 9.37 -4.37 9.50
N ARG A 101 8.59 -4.28 10.58
CA ARG A 101 8.35 -5.41 11.50
C ARG A 101 7.34 -6.40 10.95
N PHE A 102 6.31 -5.91 10.24
CA PHE A 102 5.29 -6.76 9.62
C PHE A 102 5.83 -7.53 8.41
N LEU A 103 6.61 -6.88 7.55
CA LEU A 103 7.16 -7.48 6.33
C LEU A 103 8.68 -7.40 6.39
N ARG A 104 9.31 -8.50 6.83
CA ARG A 104 10.77 -8.58 6.95
C ARG A 104 11.40 -8.67 5.56
N PRO A 105 12.70 -8.36 5.41
CA PRO A 105 13.38 -8.39 4.10
C PRO A 105 13.23 -9.72 3.34
N GLU A 106 13.22 -10.85 4.06
CA GLU A 106 13.00 -12.19 3.48
C GLU A 106 11.58 -12.42 2.95
N ASP A 107 10.60 -11.67 3.47
CA ASP A 107 9.18 -11.76 3.11
C ASP A 107 8.82 -10.78 1.97
N ASP A 108 9.75 -9.88 1.58
CA ASP A 108 9.58 -8.92 0.48
C ASP A 108 10.64 -9.09 -0.61
N PRO A 109 10.41 -9.99 -1.60
CA PRO A 109 11.26 -10.13 -2.77
C PRO A 109 11.41 -8.85 -3.59
N GLY A 110 10.53 -7.86 -3.36
CA GLY A 110 10.59 -6.56 -3.97
C GLY A 110 11.54 -5.59 -3.26
N HIS A 111 12.14 -5.92 -2.11
CA HIS A 111 13.02 -5.02 -1.34
C HIS A 111 12.35 -3.71 -0.91
N GLY A 112 11.20 -3.78 -0.24
CA GLY A 112 10.50 -2.65 0.35
C GLY A 112 9.39 -2.07 -0.52
N TRP A 113 9.16 -2.60 -1.73
CA TRP A 113 8.20 -2.03 -2.69
C TRP A 113 6.72 -2.21 -2.30
N ARG A 114 6.43 -3.07 -1.31
CA ARG A 114 5.06 -3.30 -0.83
C ARG A 114 4.61 -2.31 0.23
N LEU A 115 5.51 -1.94 1.14
CA LEU A 115 5.16 -1.10 2.30
C LEU A 115 6.16 0.05 2.49
N ASP A 116 7.44 -0.28 2.65
CA ASP A 116 8.49 0.70 2.99
C ASP A 116 8.56 1.88 2.01
N HIS A 117 8.62 1.59 0.71
CA HIS A 117 8.66 2.60 -0.34
C HIS A 117 7.37 3.43 -0.43
N PRO A 118 6.17 2.82 -0.54
CA PRO A 118 4.92 3.58 -0.53
C PRO A 118 4.76 4.47 0.70
N ILE A 119 4.99 3.96 1.91
CA ILE A 119 4.90 4.73 3.16
C ILE A 119 5.92 5.87 3.17
N GLY A 120 7.16 5.61 2.72
CA GLY A 120 8.17 6.65 2.56
C GLY A 120 7.73 7.78 1.62
N LYS A 121 7.01 7.46 0.53
CA LYS A 121 6.44 8.46 -0.38
C LYS A 121 5.30 9.25 0.26
N MET A 122 4.46 8.61 1.08
CA MET A 122 3.44 9.31 1.87
C MET A 122 4.08 10.34 2.82
N GLY A 123 5.16 9.96 3.52
CA GLY A 123 5.92 10.89 4.37
C GLY A 123 6.55 12.06 3.60
N ILE A 124 7.14 11.81 2.42
CA ILE A 124 7.67 12.88 1.55
C ILE A 124 6.55 13.85 1.14
N PHE A 125 5.38 13.33 0.78
CA PHE A 125 4.23 14.15 0.40
C PHE A 125 3.69 14.96 1.58
N GLN A 126 3.57 14.35 2.78
CA GLN A 126 3.19 15.04 4.02
C GLN A 126 4.12 16.24 4.30
N ALA A 127 5.44 16.03 4.20
CA ALA A 127 6.42 17.10 4.38
C ALA A 127 6.26 18.22 3.34
N ALA A 128 6.01 17.86 2.07
CA ALA A 128 5.78 18.84 1.01
C ALA A 128 4.51 19.67 1.23
N LEU A 129 3.41 19.04 1.69
CA LEU A 129 2.19 19.74 2.07
C LEU A 129 2.43 20.72 3.23
N HIS A 130 3.15 20.28 4.26
CA HIS A 130 3.49 21.13 5.39
C HIS A 130 4.33 22.35 4.97
N ALA A 131 5.37 22.13 4.15
CA ALA A 131 6.20 23.21 3.61
C ALA A 131 5.39 24.22 2.77
N ARG A 132 4.46 23.75 1.94
CA ARG A 132 3.56 24.61 1.14
C ARG A 132 2.60 25.44 2.01
N ARG A 133 2.21 24.93 3.18
CA ARG A 133 1.33 25.62 4.12
C ARG A 133 2.07 26.68 4.94
N LEU A 134 3.34 26.45 5.26
CA LEU A 134 4.20 27.41 5.98
C LEU A 134 4.80 28.50 5.09
N GLY A 135 4.92 28.26 3.79
CA GLY A 135 5.42 29.24 2.81
C GLY A 135 4.36 30.17 2.22
N LYS A 136 3.12 30.10 2.72
CA LYS A 136 2.05 31.06 2.47
C LYS A 136 1.93 31.99 3.67
#